data_AF-A0A7S8EHP2-F1
#
_entry.id   AF-A0A7S8EHP2-F1
#
_cell.length_a   1.000
_cell.length_b   1.000
_cell.length_c   1.000
_cell.angle_alpha   90.00
_cell.angle_beta   90.00
_cell.angle_gamma   90.00
#
_symmetry.space_group_name_H-M   'P 1'
#
loop_
_entity.id
_entity.type
_entity.pdbx_description
1 polymer ?
#
loop_
_entity_poly.entity_id
_entity_poly.type
_entity_poly.pdbx_seq_one_letter_code
_entity_poly.pdbx_strand_id
1 'polypeptide(L)'
;MMTALPSADDMSQAARSQKGTVVVAGVIVFAWAMWLSVWPVFVPASHWFEVKDIQVMDARVGQTPAMKVKRTIHRPFRGHWITTVMRKQSDETYTTFCTSSGTQDYVTDAMLPVDLDLDWWTWPRQCQLPAGEYKLRTFWSVLPVDYPEKSVRVLSNPFTIF
;
A
#
# COMPACT_ATOMS: atom_id res chain seq x y z
N MET A 1 41.31 -63.09 2.45
CA MET A 1 39.95 -62.53 2.45
C MET A 1 39.75 -61.88 1.08
N MET A 2 39.06 -62.54 0.15
CA MET A 2 38.84 -62.02 -1.21
C MET A 2 37.60 -61.12 -1.19
N THR A 3 37.77 -59.82 -1.37
CA THR A 3 36.66 -58.88 -1.54
C THR A 3 36.08 -59.06 -2.94
N ALA A 4 34.84 -59.51 -3.04
CA ALA A 4 34.16 -59.66 -4.32
C ALA A 4 33.98 -58.30 -5.01
N LEU A 5 34.28 -58.23 -6.31
CA LEU A 5 34.03 -57.04 -7.12
C LEU A 5 32.51 -56.87 -7.32
N PRO A 6 31.98 -55.64 -7.22
CA PRO A 6 30.55 -55.37 -7.37
C PRO A 6 30.06 -55.74 -8.78
N SER A 7 28.80 -56.21 -8.86
CA SER A 7 28.19 -56.61 -10.13
C SER A 7 27.84 -55.39 -10.99
N ALA A 8 27.76 -55.56 -12.31
CA ALA A 8 27.37 -54.49 -13.23
C ALA A 8 25.95 -53.93 -12.93
N ASP A 9 25.08 -54.75 -12.35
CA ASP A 9 23.73 -54.34 -11.94
C ASP A 9 23.75 -53.41 -10.72
N ASP A 10 24.65 -53.66 -9.75
CA ASP A 10 24.83 -52.79 -8.58
C ASP A 10 25.34 -51.40 -9.00
N MET A 11 26.23 -51.33 -9.98
CA MET A 11 26.73 -50.07 -10.52
C MET A 11 25.65 -49.28 -11.27
N SER A 12 24.75 -49.95 -12.00
CA SER A 12 23.63 -49.34 -12.72
C SER A 12 22.55 -48.79 -11.78
N GLN A 13 22.23 -49.52 -10.71
CA GLN A 13 21.26 -49.08 -9.70
C GLN A 13 21.77 -47.86 -8.90
N ALA A 14 23.04 -47.85 -8.51
CA ALA A 14 23.65 -46.71 -7.81
C ALA A 14 23.60 -45.43 -8.67
N ALA A 15 23.91 -45.53 -9.97
CA ALA A 15 23.88 -44.38 -10.88
C ALA A 15 22.46 -43.83 -11.13
N ARG A 16 21.43 -44.68 -11.19
CA ARG A 16 20.03 -44.24 -11.30
C ARG A 16 19.52 -43.60 -10.01
N SER A 17 19.88 -44.17 -8.85
CA SER A 17 19.55 -43.62 -7.53
C SER A 17 20.14 -42.21 -7.35
N GLN A 18 21.41 -42.01 -7.70
CA GLN A 18 22.09 -40.71 -7.57
C GLN A 18 21.48 -39.62 -8.48
N LYS A 19 21.06 -39.96 -9.71
CA LYS A 19 20.40 -39.00 -10.62
C LYS A 19 19.02 -38.56 -10.12
N GLY A 20 18.24 -39.48 -9.54
CA GLY A 20 16.93 -39.17 -8.97
C GLY A 20 17.01 -38.18 -7.80
N THR A 21 17.97 -38.38 -6.90
CA THR A 21 18.16 -37.51 -5.73
C THR A 21 18.54 -36.07 -6.10
N VAL A 22 19.41 -35.89 -7.10
CA VAL A 22 19.84 -34.54 -7.55
C VAL A 22 18.69 -33.74 -8.15
N VAL A 23 17.82 -34.40 -8.94
CA VAL A 23 16.65 -33.73 -9.54
C VAL A 23 15.65 -33.29 -8.47
N VAL A 24 15.34 -34.16 -7.51
CA VAL A 24 14.40 -33.84 -6.41
C VAL A 24 14.93 -32.69 -5.55
N ALA A 25 16.20 -32.73 -5.17
CA ALA A 25 16.83 -31.64 -4.41
C ALA A 25 16.79 -30.31 -5.17
N GLY A 26 17.07 -30.33 -6.48
CA GLY A 26 16.98 -29.14 -7.34
C GLY A 26 15.57 -28.53 -7.39
N VAL A 27 14.53 -29.36 -7.51
CA VAL A 27 13.13 -28.90 -7.51
C VAL A 27 12.75 -28.27 -6.17
N ILE A 28 13.15 -28.87 -5.04
CA ILE A 28 12.86 -28.33 -3.71
C ILE A 28 13.53 -26.96 -3.51
N VAL A 29 14.81 -26.84 -3.87
CA VAL A 29 15.53 -25.56 -3.76
C VAL A 29 14.90 -24.49 -4.65
N PHE A 30 14.51 -24.84 -5.87
CA PHE A 30 13.86 -23.91 -6.78
C PHE A 30 12.48 -23.47 -6.26
N ALA A 31 11.65 -24.40 -5.81
CA ALA A 31 10.33 -24.08 -5.25
C ALA A 31 10.45 -23.21 -3.99
N TRP A 32 11.43 -23.49 -3.13
CA TRP A 32 11.69 -22.69 -1.93
C TRP A 32 12.20 -21.29 -2.27
N ALA A 33 13.12 -21.15 -3.23
CA ALA A 33 13.59 -19.86 -3.71
C ALA A 33 12.44 -19.04 -4.33
N MET A 34 11.60 -19.66 -5.17
CA MET A 34 10.41 -19.01 -5.71
C MET A 34 9.44 -18.57 -4.61
N TRP A 35 9.19 -19.43 -3.62
CA TRP A 35 8.33 -19.07 -2.49
C TRP A 35 8.85 -17.85 -1.74
N LEU A 36 10.17 -17.81 -1.47
CA LEU A 36 10.82 -16.66 -0.83
C LEU A 36 10.79 -15.39 -1.67
N SER A 37 10.75 -15.49 -3.00
CA SER A 37 10.60 -14.32 -3.87
C SER A 37 9.16 -13.80 -3.95
N VAL A 38 8.16 -14.68 -3.85
CA VAL A 38 6.75 -14.31 -4.09
C VAL A 38 6.02 -13.92 -2.80
N TRP A 39 6.42 -14.46 -1.64
CA TRP A 39 5.70 -14.20 -0.38
C TRP A 39 5.52 -12.69 -0.02
N PRO A 40 6.47 -11.76 -0.29
CA PRO A 40 6.31 -10.34 0.07
C PRO A 40 5.15 -9.67 -0.67
N VAL A 41 4.74 -10.22 -1.82
CA VAL A 41 3.62 -9.73 -2.63
C VAL A 41 2.29 -9.92 -1.88
N PHE A 42 2.15 -11.01 -1.13
CA PHE A 42 0.91 -11.36 -0.43
C PHE A 42 0.69 -10.59 0.88
N VAL A 43 1.70 -9.88 1.38
CA VAL A 43 1.53 -9.05 2.59
C VAL A 43 0.68 -7.82 2.24
N PRO A 44 -0.47 -7.59 2.91
CA PRO A 44 -1.37 -6.49 2.60
C PRO A 44 -0.83 -5.14 3.08
N ALA A 45 -1.33 -4.03 2.49
CA ALA A 45 -0.96 -2.67 2.90
C ALA A 45 -1.25 -2.39 4.38
N SER A 46 -2.32 -2.98 4.93
CA SER A 46 -2.71 -2.86 6.34
C SER A 46 -1.66 -3.39 7.32
N HIS A 47 -0.68 -4.16 6.87
CA HIS A 47 0.46 -4.55 7.69
C HIS A 47 1.35 -3.36 8.08
N TRP A 48 1.33 -2.28 7.29
CA TRP A 48 2.06 -1.03 7.55
C TRP A 48 1.11 0.13 7.86
N PHE A 49 0.03 0.26 7.09
CA PHE A 49 -0.81 1.45 7.11
C PHE A 49 -2.27 1.12 6.85
N GLU A 50 -3.14 1.56 7.75
CA GLU A 50 -4.59 1.44 7.64
C GLU A 50 -5.23 2.82 7.79
N VAL A 51 -6.13 3.18 6.87
CA VAL A 51 -6.97 4.36 6.97
C VAL A 51 -8.42 3.89 6.94
N LYS A 52 -9.08 4.00 8.10
CA LYS A 52 -10.45 3.50 8.28
C LYS A 52 -11.49 4.50 7.80
N ASP A 53 -11.24 5.78 8.01
CA ASP A 53 -12.23 6.83 7.74
C ASP A 53 -11.56 8.19 7.53
N ILE A 54 -12.13 8.98 6.62
CA ILE A 54 -11.79 10.38 6.37
C ILE A 54 -13.10 11.14 6.30
N GLN A 55 -13.32 12.01 7.29
CA GLN A 55 -14.48 12.88 7.32
C GLN A 55 -14.04 14.32 7.08
N VAL A 56 -14.69 14.98 6.13
CA VAL A 56 -14.53 16.41 5.86
C VAL A 56 -15.84 17.09 6.27
N MET A 57 -15.73 18.12 7.10
CA MET A 57 -16.87 18.87 7.59
C MET A 57 -17.33 19.91 6.55
N ASP A 58 -18.58 20.35 6.62
CA ASP A 58 -19.05 21.48 5.82
C ASP A 58 -18.38 22.79 6.28
N ALA A 59 -18.24 23.77 5.39
CA ALA A 59 -17.62 25.05 5.69
C ALA A 59 -18.25 26.20 4.90
N ARG A 60 -18.00 27.44 5.34
CA ARG A 60 -18.39 28.63 4.58
C ARG A 60 -17.40 28.90 3.45
N VAL A 61 -17.84 29.56 2.38
CA VAL A 61 -16.94 30.08 1.34
C VAL A 61 -15.82 30.90 1.98
N GLY A 62 -14.57 30.58 1.63
CA GLY A 62 -13.37 31.22 2.16
C GLY A 62 -12.87 30.66 3.51
N GLN A 63 -13.57 29.69 4.11
CA GLN A 63 -13.09 28.94 5.28
C GLN A 63 -12.59 27.56 4.86
N THR A 64 -11.51 27.11 5.49
CA THR A 64 -10.95 25.77 5.26
C THR A 64 -11.77 24.72 6.01
N PRO A 65 -12.31 23.69 5.33
CA PRO A 65 -13.05 22.62 5.98
C PRO A 65 -12.21 21.88 7.02
N ALA A 66 -12.73 21.74 8.24
CA ALA A 66 -12.14 20.89 9.26
C ALA A 66 -12.24 19.41 8.87
N MET A 67 -11.30 18.60 9.32
CA MET A 67 -11.22 17.17 8.99
C MET A 67 -11.09 16.29 10.23
N LYS A 68 -11.63 15.09 10.15
CA LYS A 68 -11.39 14.00 11.11
C LYS A 68 -10.92 12.78 10.36
N VAL A 69 -9.73 12.30 10.68
CA VAL A 69 -9.14 11.13 10.01
C VAL A 69 -8.83 10.05 11.04
N LYS A 70 -9.33 8.84 10.78
CA LYS A 70 -9.00 7.65 11.58
C LYS A 70 -8.00 6.81 10.80
N ARG A 71 -6.73 6.93 11.16
CA ARG A 71 -5.63 6.14 10.58
C ARG A 71 -4.79 5.49 11.66
N THR A 72 -4.17 4.37 11.32
CA THR A 72 -3.21 3.65 12.16
C THR A 72 -1.96 3.36 11.34
N ILE A 73 -0.80 3.72 11.87
CA ILE A 73 0.51 3.35 11.29
C ILE A 73 1.02 2.19 12.14
N HIS A 74 1.02 0.99 11.58
CA HIS A 74 1.47 -0.22 12.27
C HIS A 74 2.99 -0.38 12.25
N ARG A 75 3.63 0.09 11.18
CA ARG A 75 5.09 0.01 10.97
C ARG A 75 5.57 1.25 10.22
N PRO A 76 6.82 1.68 10.43
CA PRO A 76 7.35 2.81 9.68
C PRO A 76 7.51 2.46 8.19
N PHE A 77 7.27 3.44 7.33
CA PHE A 77 7.46 3.32 5.89
C PHE A 77 7.61 4.71 5.24
N ARG A 78 8.19 4.76 4.05
CA ARG A 78 8.16 5.98 3.23
C ARG A 78 6.91 5.97 2.36
N GLY A 79 6.14 7.04 2.36
CA GLY A 79 4.88 7.11 1.63
C GLY A 79 4.85 8.26 0.62
N HIS A 80 4.35 7.98 -0.58
CA HIS A 80 3.85 9.03 -1.47
C HIS A 80 2.34 9.11 -1.33
N TRP A 81 1.80 10.32 -1.30
CA TRP A 81 0.37 10.52 -1.22
C TRP A 81 -0.10 11.46 -2.34
N ILE A 82 -1.32 11.23 -2.81
CA ILE A 82 -2.03 12.08 -3.77
C ILE A 82 -3.43 12.30 -3.24
N THR A 83 -3.80 13.56 -3.06
CA THR A 83 -5.13 13.97 -2.61
C THR A 83 -5.81 14.73 -3.75
N THR A 84 -7.03 14.32 -4.09
CA THR A 84 -7.88 14.92 -5.11
C THR A 84 -9.20 15.37 -4.48
N VAL A 85 -9.43 16.67 -4.46
CA VAL A 85 -10.74 17.27 -4.17
C VAL A 85 -11.54 17.25 -5.46
N MET A 86 -12.72 16.64 -5.42
CA MET A 86 -13.61 16.51 -6.57
C MET A 86 -14.89 17.31 -6.31
N ARG A 87 -15.33 18.08 -7.30
CA ARG A 87 -16.56 18.87 -7.23
C ARG A 87 -17.70 18.17 -7.96
N LYS A 88 -18.87 18.14 -7.34
CA LYS A 88 -20.09 17.66 -7.97
C LYS A 88 -20.56 18.63 -9.07
N GLN A 89 -20.88 18.10 -10.23
CA GLN A 89 -21.39 18.82 -11.39
C GLN A 89 -22.92 18.75 -11.43
N SER A 90 -23.53 19.51 -12.34
CA SER A 90 -24.99 19.55 -12.52
C SER A 90 -25.59 18.22 -13.00
N ASP A 91 -24.78 17.34 -13.58
CA ASP A 91 -25.16 15.99 -14.04
C ASP A 91 -24.90 14.91 -12.96
N GLU A 92 -24.73 15.32 -11.70
CA GLU A 92 -24.41 14.46 -10.54
C GLU A 92 -23.04 13.74 -10.63
N THR A 93 -22.22 14.04 -11.64
CA THR A 93 -20.85 13.50 -11.74
C THR A 93 -19.87 14.30 -10.89
N TYR A 94 -18.74 13.68 -10.51
CA TYR A 94 -17.66 14.35 -9.80
C TYR A 94 -16.47 14.55 -10.73
N THR A 95 -16.00 15.79 -10.85
CA THR A 95 -14.79 16.13 -11.61
C THR A 95 -13.70 16.64 -10.68
N THR A 96 -12.44 16.42 -11.05
CA THR A 96 -11.30 16.92 -10.28
C THR A 96 -11.31 18.45 -10.24
N PHE A 97 -11.37 19.01 -9.03
CA PHE A 97 -11.28 20.45 -8.79
C PHE A 97 -9.86 20.85 -8.40
N CYS A 98 -9.27 20.12 -7.46
CA CYS A 98 -7.95 20.42 -6.91
C CYS A 98 -7.20 19.12 -6.65
N THR A 99 -5.91 19.09 -6.97
CA THR A 99 -5.03 17.95 -6.66
C THR A 99 -3.76 18.45 -5.99
N SER A 100 -3.35 17.74 -4.95
CA SER A 100 -2.07 17.91 -4.27
C SER A 100 -1.41 16.56 -4.07
N SER A 101 -0.09 16.55 -3.96
CA SER A 101 0.68 15.35 -3.71
C SER A 101 1.93 15.67 -2.91
N GLY A 102 2.47 14.65 -2.24
CA GLY A 102 3.66 14.81 -1.43
C GLY A 102 4.30 13.48 -1.08
N THR A 103 5.45 13.58 -0.42
CA THR A 103 6.20 12.44 0.10
C THR A 103 6.50 12.70 1.56
N GLN A 104 6.31 11.68 2.41
CA GLN A 104 6.58 11.79 3.83
C GLN A 104 7.02 10.44 4.39
N ASP A 105 7.83 10.48 5.45
CA ASP A 105 8.15 9.31 6.26
C ASP A 105 7.08 9.16 7.35
N TYR A 106 6.42 8.00 7.37
CA TYR A 106 5.35 7.67 8.30
C TYR A 106 5.96 6.86 9.45
N VAL A 107 5.79 7.34 10.68
CA VAL A 107 6.29 6.69 11.90
C VAL A 107 5.13 6.37 12.85
N THR A 108 5.29 5.37 13.71
CA THR A 108 4.18 4.78 14.49
C THR A 108 3.63 5.70 15.58
N ASP A 109 4.41 6.69 16.01
CA ASP A 109 4.08 7.71 17.01
C ASP A 109 3.59 9.04 16.39
N ALA A 110 3.56 9.14 15.05
CA ALA A 110 3.10 10.35 14.37
C ALA A 110 1.59 10.58 14.59
N MET A 111 1.27 11.60 15.38
CA MET A 111 -0.10 12.06 15.57
C MET A 111 -0.48 13.08 14.48
N LEU A 112 -1.76 13.11 14.12
CA LEU A 112 -2.30 14.21 13.34
C LEU A 112 -2.49 15.44 14.25
N PRO A 113 -2.39 16.68 13.71
CA PRO A 113 -2.71 17.88 14.46
C PRO A 113 -4.12 17.83 15.06
N VAL A 114 -4.32 18.52 16.19
CA VAL A 114 -5.63 18.59 16.87
C VAL A 114 -6.64 19.35 16.00
N ASP A 115 -6.16 20.35 15.28
CA ASP A 115 -6.85 21.25 14.37
C ASP A 115 -6.63 20.85 12.90
N LEU A 116 -6.73 19.55 12.61
CA LEU A 116 -6.60 19.05 11.24
C LEU A 116 -7.68 19.64 10.32
N ASP A 117 -7.24 20.22 9.21
CA ASP A 117 -8.10 20.77 8.17
C ASP A 117 -7.64 20.38 6.76
N LEU A 118 -8.43 20.78 5.77
CA LEU A 118 -8.17 20.44 4.37
C LEU A 118 -6.87 21.07 3.84
N ASP A 119 -6.51 22.27 4.25
CA ASP A 119 -5.30 22.94 3.77
C ASP A 119 -4.04 22.26 4.29
N TRP A 120 -4.04 21.81 5.55
CA TRP A 120 -2.98 20.96 6.07
C TRP A 120 -2.89 19.66 5.27
N TRP A 121 -4.03 19.04 4.99
CA TRP A 121 -4.09 17.76 4.28
C TRP A 121 -3.70 17.84 2.79
N THR A 122 -3.85 19.01 2.17
CA THR A 122 -3.46 19.27 0.78
C THR A 122 -2.20 20.11 0.63
N TRP A 123 -1.49 20.42 1.73
CA TRP A 123 -0.27 21.25 1.69
C TRP A 123 0.78 20.70 0.69
N PRO A 124 1.47 21.53 -0.11
CA PRO A 124 1.51 23.00 -0.07
C PRO A 124 0.38 23.70 -0.82
N ARG A 125 -0.56 22.95 -1.39
CA ARG A 125 -1.66 23.53 -2.16
C ARG A 125 -2.84 23.86 -1.24
N GLN A 126 -3.27 25.11 -1.28
CA GLN A 126 -4.53 25.55 -0.69
C GLN A 126 -5.62 25.50 -1.76
N CYS A 127 -6.66 24.70 -1.51
CA CYS A 127 -7.77 24.56 -2.45
C CYS A 127 -8.85 25.59 -2.12
N GLN A 128 -8.87 26.72 -2.82
CA GLN A 128 -9.92 27.74 -2.65
C GLN A 128 -11.25 27.23 -3.21
N LEU A 129 -12.10 26.67 -2.35
CA LEU A 129 -13.34 26.04 -2.76
C LEU A 129 -14.48 27.08 -2.89
N PRO A 130 -15.07 27.29 -4.08
CA PRO A 130 -16.33 28.02 -4.20
C PRO A 130 -17.50 27.21 -3.65
N ALA A 131 -18.66 27.85 -3.47
CA ALA A 131 -19.87 27.17 -3.03
C ALA A 131 -20.21 25.94 -3.92
N GLY A 132 -20.61 24.85 -3.28
CA GLY A 132 -20.94 23.59 -3.95
C GLY A 132 -20.67 22.36 -3.09
N GLU A 133 -20.98 21.19 -3.64
CA GLU A 133 -20.75 19.89 -2.99
C GLU A 133 -19.46 19.24 -3.53
N TYR A 134 -18.69 18.64 -2.63
CA TYR A 134 -17.38 18.07 -2.91
C TYR A 134 -17.21 16.69 -2.27
N LYS A 135 -16.21 15.94 -2.76
CA LYS A 135 -15.66 14.73 -2.13
C LYS A 135 -14.14 14.79 -2.16
N LEU A 136 -13.50 14.22 -1.15
CA LEU A 136 -12.06 14.06 -1.08
C LEU A 136 -11.69 12.62 -1.39
N ARG A 137 -10.72 12.41 -2.28
CA ARG A 137 -10.06 11.12 -2.49
C ARG A 137 -8.61 11.25 -2.10
N THR A 138 -8.10 10.36 -1.26
CA THR A 138 -6.66 10.25 -1.02
C THR A 138 -6.16 8.87 -1.38
N PHE A 139 -5.04 8.85 -2.08
CA PHE A 139 -4.27 7.69 -2.48
C PHE A 139 -2.92 7.72 -1.80
N TRP A 140 -2.47 6.59 -1.27
CA TRP A 140 -1.12 6.40 -0.77
C TRP A 140 -0.44 5.26 -1.51
N SER A 141 0.79 5.51 -1.93
CA SER A 141 1.80 4.52 -2.26
C SER A 141 2.69 4.31 -1.03
N VAL A 142 2.54 3.16 -0.39
CA VAL A 142 3.32 2.72 0.76
C VAL A 142 4.57 2.03 0.22
N LEU A 143 5.76 2.56 0.53
CA LEU A 143 7.06 2.03 0.12
C LEU A 143 7.78 1.39 1.32
N PRO A 144 7.43 0.15 1.69
CA PRO A 144 8.14 -0.63 2.70
C PRO A 144 9.52 -1.09 2.23
N VAL A 145 10.48 -1.18 3.15
CA VAL A 145 11.82 -1.74 2.89
C VAL A 145 11.71 -3.24 2.66
N ASP A 146 12.31 -3.78 1.59
CA ASP A 146 12.31 -5.20 1.20
C ASP A 146 10.95 -5.80 0.76
N TYR A 147 9.92 -4.97 0.56
CA TYR A 147 8.63 -5.40 0.01
C TYR A 147 8.27 -4.54 -1.20
N PRO A 148 7.45 -5.07 -2.13
CA PRO A 148 6.94 -4.26 -3.23
C PRO A 148 6.03 -3.14 -2.70
N GLU A 149 5.87 -2.08 -3.49
CA GLU A 149 4.94 -0.99 -3.22
C GLU A 149 3.53 -1.53 -2.94
N LYS A 150 2.88 -0.97 -1.92
CA LYS A 150 1.48 -1.25 -1.58
C LYS A 150 0.66 0.01 -1.78
N SER A 151 -0.64 -0.15 -2.01
CA SER A 151 -1.54 0.99 -2.20
C SER A 151 -2.69 1.03 -1.21
N VAL A 152 -3.08 2.23 -0.81
CA VAL A 152 -4.26 2.50 0.01
C VAL A 152 -5.07 3.60 -0.68
N ARG A 153 -6.38 3.42 -0.80
CA ARG A 153 -7.32 4.38 -1.41
C ARG A 153 -8.49 4.60 -0.47
N VAL A 154 -8.76 5.86 -0.16
CA VAL A 154 -9.91 6.23 0.68
C VAL A 154 -10.65 7.40 0.06
N LEU A 155 -11.98 7.34 0.16
CA LEU A 155 -12.90 8.40 -0.24
C LEU A 155 -13.56 8.94 1.04
N SER A 156 -13.73 10.25 1.13
CA SER A 156 -14.47 10.87 2.24
C SER A 156 -15.98 10.79 2.07
N ASN A 157 -16.71 11.24 3.08
CA ASN A 157 -18.09 11.70 2.92
C ASN A 157 -18.17 12.86 1.89
N PRO A 158 -19.34 13.06 1.24
CA PRO A 158 -19.65 14.33 0.61
C PRO A 158 -19.68 15.45 1.66
N PHE A 159 -19.22 16.65 1.29
CA PHE A 159 -19.26 17.84 2.12
C PHE A 159 -19.60 19.08 1.26
N THR A 160 -20.16 20.10 1.90
CA THR A 160 -20.69 21.29 1.25
C THR A 160 -19.93 22.54 1.66
N ILE A 161 -19.68 23.40 0.68
CA ILE A 161 -19.25 24.78 0.87
C ILE A 161 -20.45 25.69 0.60
N PHE A 162 -20.82 26.54 1.56
CA PHE A 162 -22.02 27.39 1.50
C PHE A 162 -21.76 28.87 1.81
#